data_AF-A0A1G4IT61-F1
#
_entry.id   AF-A0A1G4IT61-F1
#
_cell.length_a   1.000
_cell.length_b   1.000
_cell.length_c   1.000
_cell.angle_alpha   90.00
_cell.angle_beta   90.00
_cell.angle_gamma   90.00
#
_symmetry.space_group_name_H-M   'P 1'
#
loop_
_entity.id
_entity.type
_entity.pdbx_description
1 polymer ?
#
loop_
_entity_poly.entity_id
_entity_poly.type
_entity_poly.pdbx_seq_one_letter_code
_entity_poly.pdbx_strand_id
1 'polypeptide(L)'
;MIRYPGNVIHIETRQQTRSYNYYVQSDNLSIEEVVWWNALKENILSLTPLDPFISPLMITCLLRATRNQRLRMMASTKSLNGTGSKLTNSQFAAKQNLADAKSNDRSQTQTVHIAKPEKGKSLTDFQSVYNAIATKMKSESDYDDGTGYGPVLVRLSWHSSATYNIHDNSGGSYGGTFRFKKEASDPLSKGLENATKFLDPIHEEFPWISHGDLYTICGVTAIQELGGPKIPWRQGRVDTGPETVPAQGRLPVPEGDATYVRKYYERFGFDDQEVVALLGAHILGKTHLKNSGYDGPWDDDTNIFTNEFFGNLLERDWTLEKNDSGRMQYNAKGGIMMLPTDYALVQDPKYLKYVQKYAKDQDAFFSDFRDIYVKLLESGIDFDESIEPFVLKTLKEQSE
;
A
#
# COMPACT_ATOMS: atom_id res chain seq x y z
N MET A 1 -7.39 16.32 72.74
CA MET A 1 -7.81 16.57 71.34
C MET A 1 -6.65 16.18 70.45
N ILE A 2 -6.82 15.10 69.69
CA ILE A 2 -5.82 14.42 68.86
C ILE A 2 -5.66 15.20 67.54
N ARG A 3 -4.43 15.30 67.01
CA ARG A 3 -4.15 15.75 65.63
C ARG A 3 -3.18 14.82 64.93
N TYR A 4 -3.32 14.85 63.59
CA TYR A 4 -2.54 14.26 62.49
C TYR A 4 -3.05 12.91 61.95
N PRO A 5 -2.96 12.66 60.61
CA PRO A 5 -1.95 13.23 59.71
C PRO A 5 -2.43 13.71 58.32
N GLY A 6 -1.59 14.54 57.68
CA GLY A 6 -1.61 14.80 56.24
C GLY A 6 -1.09 13.58 55.48
N ASN A 7 -1.51 13.45 54.21
CA ASN A 7 -1.22 12.29 53.37
C ASN A 7 0.28 12.23 53.02
N VAL A 8 0.97 11.18 53.48
CA VAL A 8 2.34 10.83 53.07
C VAL A 8 2.24 9.65 52.11
N ILE A 9 2.77 9.79 50.89
CA ILE A 9 2.83 8.69 49.91
C ILE A 9 4.21 8.04 50.03
N HIS A 10 4.23 6.75 50.37
CA HIS A 10 5.44 5.93 50.45
C HIS A 10 5.69 5.27 49.09
N ILE A 11 6.90 5.42 48.53
CA ILE A 11 7.29 4.75 47.29
C ILE A 11 8.56 3.95 47.57
N GLU A 12 8.42 2.62 47.56
CA GLU A 12 9.53 1.68 47.69
C GLU A 12 9.86 1.13 46.30
N THR A 13 11.12 1.19 45.88
CA THR A 13 11.58 0.55 44.64
C THR A 13 12.70 -0.41 44.97
N ARG A 14 12.60 -1.66 44.49
CA ARG A 14 13.66 -2.66 44.58
C ARG A 14 14.37 -2.74 43.24
N GLN A 15 15.62 -2.29 43.18
CA GLN A 15 16.61 -2.81 42.23
C GLN A 15 17.69 -3.53 43.02
N GLN A 16 18.28 -4.55 42.38
CA GLN A 16 19.25 -5.45 43.00
C GLN A 16 20.26 -4.70 43.89
N THR A 17 20.13 -4.94 45.20
CA THR A 17 21.02 -4.59 46.33
C THR A 17 21.00 -3.19 46.96
N ARG A 18 20.14 -2.22 46.57
CA ARG A 18 19.94 -0.99 47.39
C ARG A 18 18.51 -0.43 47.35
N SER A 19 18.04 0.07 48.50
CA SER A 19 16.75 0.76 48.66
C SER A 19 16.96 2.28 48.76
N TYR A 20 16.13 3.06 48.05
CA TYR A 20 16.09 4.52 48.17
C TYR A 20 14.69 4.98 48.56
N ASN A 21 14.61 5.93 49.50
CA ASN A 21 13.35 6.54 49.95
C ASN A 21 13.26 7.99 49.44
N TYR A 22 12.14 8.35 48.82
CA TYR A 22 11.83 9.72 48.43
C TYR A 22 10.54 10.20 49.10
N TYR A 23 10.56 11.42 49.63
CA TYR A 23 9.41 12.07 50.25
C TYR A 23 8.98 13.26 49.41
N VAL A 24 7.71 13.29 49.00
CA VAL A 24 7.10 14.45 48.34
C VAL A 24 5.98 14.95 49.24
N GLN A 25 6.09 16.20 49.68
CA GLN A 25 5.05 16.89 50.44
C GLN A 25 4.36 17.88 49.49
N SER A 26 3.06 17.73 49.27
CA SER A 26 2.27 18.73 48.56
C SER A 26 0.95 18.97 49.28
N ASP A 27 0.71 20.21 49.67
CA ASP A 27 -0.58 20.63 50.22
C ASP A 27 -1.56 20.89 49.06
N ASN A 28 -2.68 20.15 49.05
CA ASN A 28 -3.84 20.25 48.15
C ASN A 28 -3.66 19.74 46.70
N LEU A 29 -3.83 18.43 46.51
CA LEU A 29 -4.17 17.84 45.21
C LEU A 29 -5.64 17.41 45.20
N SER A 30 -6.33 17.64 44.09
CA SER A 30 -7.66 17.11 43.81
C SER A 30 -7.60 15.64 43.34
N ILE A 31 -8.71 14.90 43.44
CA ILE A 31 -8.78 13.46 43.09
C ILE A 31 -8.37 13.20 41.63
N GLU A 32 -8.69 14.12 40.71
CA GLU A 32 -8.31 14.01 39.29
C GLU A 32 -6.79 14.13 39.07
N GLU A 33 -6.08 14.90 39.90
CA GLU A 33 -4.63 15.07 39.80
C GLU A 33 -3.86 13.85 40.33
N VAL A 34 -4.44 13.09 41.26
CA VAL A 34 -3.90 11.82 41.74
C VAL A 34 -4.01 10.71 40.68
N VAL A 35 -5.11 10.69 39.93
CA VAL A 35 -5.33 9.73 38.83
C VAL A 35 -4.35 9.97 37.68
N TRP A 36 -4.10 11.25 37.34
CA TRP A 36 -3.10 11.62 36.33
C TRP A 36 -1.67 11.24 36.75
N TRP A 37 -1.32 11.34 38.03
CA TRP A 37 0.00 10.91 38.51
C TRP A 37 0.16 9.38 38.40
N ASN A 38 -0.85 8.60 38.77
CA ASN A 38 -0.77 7.14 38.64
C ASN A 38 -0.67 6.69 37.17
N ALA A 39 -1.35 7.35 36.23
CA ALA A 39 -1.23 7.09 34.79
C ALA A 39 0.15 7.47 34.21
N LEU A 40 0.79 8.51 34.76
CA LEU A 40 2.17 8.89 34.39
C LEU A 40 3.20 7.87 34.93
N LYS A 41 2.91 7.26 36.09
CA LYS A 41 3.77 6.25 36.74
C LYS A 41 3.90 4.97 35.91
N GLU A 42 2.82 4.55 35.25
CA GLU A 42 2.82 3.36 34.38
C GLU A 42 3.50 3.61 33.03
N ASN A 43 3.43 4.85 32.50
CA ASN A 43 4.05 5.21 31.22
C ASN A 43 5.55 5.56 31.31
N ILE A 44 6.04 5.99 32.48
CA ILE A 44 7.48 6.25 32.68
C ILE A 44 8.26 4.95 32.94
N LEU A 45 7.61 3.89 33.46
CA LEU A 45 8.24 2.59 33.68
C LEU A 45 8.46 1.76 32.41
N SER A 46 7.82 2.13 31.29
CA SER A 46 7.98 1.44 29.99
C SER A 46 8.97 2.12 29.04
N LEU A 47 9.47 3.30 29.40
CA LEU A 47 10.45 4.06 28.61
C LEU A 47 11.76 4.20 29.36
N THR A 48 12.62 3.18 29.25
CA THR A 48 14.07 3.29 28.96
C THR A 48 14.81 2.00 29.34
N PRO A 49 15.66 1.51 28.43
CA PRO A 49 17.04 1.26 28.80
C PRO A 49 17.96 2.21 28.01
N LEU A 50 19.13 2.51 28.60
CA LEU A 50 20.29 3.23 28.04
C LEU A 50 20.29 4.76 28.20
N ASP A 51 20.90 5.24 29.29
CA ASP A 51 22.03 6.23 29.31
C ASP A 51 22.15 6.87 30.72
N PRO A 52 23.26 6.72 31.48
CA PRO A 52 23.38 7.20 32.86
C PRO A 52 23.61 8.71 33.05
N PHE A 53 23.42 9.57 32.04
CA PHE A 53 23.75 11.00 32.15
C PHE A 53 22.59 12.00 31.97
N ILE A 54 21.33 11.61 32.19
CA ILE A 54 20.23 12.59 32.23
C ILE A 54 20.13 13.22 33.63
N SER A 55 20.60 14.46 33.76
CA SER A 55 20.52 15.20 35.03
C SER A 55 19.08 15.65 35.36
N PRO A 56 18.71 15.78 36.65
CA PRO A 56 17.37 16.16 37.10
C PRO A 56 16.82 17.50 36.55
N LEU A 57 17.69 18.37 36.01
CA LEU A 57 17.31 19.66 35.46
C LEU A 57 16.50 19.57 34.15
N MET A 58 16.70 18.52 33.33
CA MET A 58 15.99 18.38 32.05
C MET A 58 14.49 18.10 32.23
N ILE A 59 14.13 17.34 33.26
CA ILE A 59 12.74 16.97 33.54
C ILE A 59 11.94 18.21 34.01
N THR A 60 12.58 19.15 34.70
CA THR A 60 11.93 20.39 35.15
C THR A 60 11.65 21.36 33.98
N CYS A 61 12.46 21.34 32.92
CA CYS A 61 12.25 22.16 31.72
C CYS A 61 11.09 21.64 30.86
N LEU A 62 10.93 20.32 30.72
CA LEU A 62 9.81 19.70 30.01
C LEU A 62 8.46 19.97 30.70
N LEU A 63 8.43 20.02 32.03
CA LEU A 63 7.21 20.31 32.81
C LEU A 63 6.84 21.81 32.86
N ARG A 64 7.80 22.72 32.65
CA ARG A 64 7.51 24.17 32.57
C ARG A 64 6.95 24.59 31.20
N ALA A 65 7.27 23.87 30.13
CA ALA A 65 6.80 24.17 28.78
C ALA A 65 5.29 23.90 28.59
N THR A 66 4.73 22.93 29.31
CA THR A 66 3.30 22.56 29.22
C THR A 66 2.37 23.46 30.04
N ARG A 67 2.91 24.22 31.00
CA ARG A 67 2.12 25.11 31.88
C ARG A 67 1.78 26.47 31.24
N ASN A 68 2.51 26.90 30.20
CA ASN A 68 2.32 28.24 29.58
C ASN A 68 1.41 28.27 28.33
N GLN A 69 0.86 27.14 27.87
CA GLN A 69 -0.06 27.12 26.71
C GLN A 69 -1.55 27.00 27.03
N ARG A 70 -1.97 27.03 28.31
CA ARG A 70 -3.40 26.92 28.68
C ARG A 70 -3.93 28.00 29.64
N LEU A 71 -3.39 29.22 29.60
CA LEU A 71 -3.89 30.36 30.40
C LEU A 71 -4.44 31.54 29.58
N ARG A 72 -4.78 31.34 28.30
CA ARG A 72 -5.55 32.32 27.50
C ARG A 72 -6.86 31.72 26.97
N MET A 73 -7.82 31.50 27.85
CA MET A 73 -9.25 31.48 27.49
C MET A 73 -10.12 31.56 28.75
N MET A 74 -9.97 32.62 29.55
CA MET A 74 -11.03 33.07 30.45
C MET A 74 -10.89 34.58 30.65
N ALA A 75 -11.72 35.36 29.95
CA ALA A 75 -11.99 36.75 30.29
C ALA A 75 -13.37 37.19 29.77
N SER A 76 -14.30 37.29 30.72
CA SER A 76 -15.39 38.26 30.84
C SER A 76 -16.41 38.43 29.70
N THR A 77 -17.64 37.98 29.98
CA THR A 77 -18.86 38.55 29.43
C THR A 77 -19.09 39.97 29.99
N LYS A 78 -18.97 40.99 29.15
CA LYS A 78 -19.65 42.28 29.32
C LYS A 78 -20.24 42.74 27.99
N SER A 79 -21.56 42.98 28.02
CA SER A 79 -22.36 43.62 26.98
C SER A 79 -21.84 45.02 26.67
N LEU A 80 -21.67 45.34 25.39
CA LEU A 80 -21.73 46.70 24.83
C LEU A 80 -22.14 46.62 23.34
N ASN A 81 -23.10 47.47 22.97
CA ASN A 81 -23.65 47.69 21.64
C ASN A 81 -22.60 48.19 20.63
N GLY A 82 -22.71 47.81 19.35
CA GLY A 82 -22.02 48.50 18.25
C GLY A 82 -21.82 47.70 16.96
N THR A 83 -22.69 47.96 15.98
CA THR A 83 -22.44 48.04 14.52
C THR A 83 -21.39 47.11 13.85
N GLY A 84 -21.89 46.11 13.12
CA GLY A 84 -21.53 45.82 11.72
C GLY A 84 -20.10 45.37 11.34
N SER A 85 -19.94 44.07 11.03
CA SER A 85 -19.42 43.61 9.72
C SER A 85 -19.69 42.11 9.54
N LYS A 86 -20.05 41.69 8.32
CA LYS A 86 -20.34 40.31 7.95
C LYS A 86 -19.03 39.51 7.82
N LEU A 87 -18.87 38.43 8.57
CA LEU A 87 -17.86 37.41 8.31
C LEU A 87 -18.36 36.45 7.22
N THR A 88 -17.51 36.16 6.24
CA THR A 88 -17.79 35.35 5.05
C THR A 88 -17.73 33.85 5.35
N ASN A 89 -18.37 33.03 4.50
CA ASN A 89 -18.50 31.57 4.61
C ASN A 89 -17.18 30.76 4.68
N SER A 90 -16.01 31.40 4.61
CA SER A 90 -14.70 30.73 4.67
C SER A 90 -14.22 30.40 6.09
N GLN A 91 -14.85 30.95 7.14
CA GLN A 91 -14.45 30.68 8.54
C GLN A 91 -15.26 29.56 9.23
N PHE A 92 -16.40 29.14 8.66
CA PHE A 92 -17.16 27.99 9.17
C PHE A 92 -16.54 26.64 8.77
N ALA A 93 -15.96 26.54 7.56
CA ALA A 93 -15.32 25.33 7.07
C ALA A 93 -14.04 24.95 7.85
N ALA A 94 -13.28 25.93 8.33
CA ALA A 94 -12.04 25.70 9.07
C ALA A 94 -12.25 25.17 10.50
N LYS A 95 -13.42 25.44 11.12
CA LYS A 95 -13.74 24.96 12.47
C LYS A 95 -14.31 23.53 12.47
N GLN A 96 -14.94 23.10 11.38
CA GLN A 96 -15.40 21.71 11.23
C GLN A 96 -14.21 20.75 11.07
N ASN A 97 -13.24 21.12 10.22
CA ASN A 97 -12.01 20.34 10.01
C ASN A 97 -11.13 20.19 11.27
N LEU A 98 -11.20 21.12 12.23
CA LEU A 98 -10.47 21.01 13.50
C LEU A 98 -11.20 20.18 14.58
N ALA A 99 -12.51 20.03 14.47
CA ALA A 99 -13.30 19.18 15.36
C ALA A 99 -13.18 17.70 14.95
N ASP A 100 -13.15 17.43 13.64
CA ASP A 100 -12.95 16.08 13.09
C ASP A 100 -11.51 15.56 13.30
N ALA A 101 -10.53 16.45 13.38
CA ALA A 101 -9.15 16.09 13.70
C ALA A 101 -8.93 15.71 15.18
N LYS A 102 -9.89 15.96 16.07
CA LYS A 102 -9.77 15.69 17.53
C LYS A 102 -10.65 14.55 18.03
N SER A 103 -11.48 13.94 17.18
CA SER A 103 -12.30 12.77 17.52
C SER A 103 -11.66 11.42 17.14
N ASN A 104 -10.49 11.43 16.50
CA ASN A 104 -9.83 10.22 16.00
C ASN A 104 -8.79 9.59 16.94
N ASP A 105 -8.71 10.02 18.20
CA ASP A 105 -7.94 9.34 19.25
C ASP A 105 -8.75 8.21 19.90
N ARG A 106 -9.45 7.43 19.07
CA ARG A 106 -9.79 6.04 19.40
C ARG A 106 -8.65 5.23 18.81
N SER A 107 -8.01 4.37 19.61
CA SER A 107 -7.06 3.39 19.12
C SER A 107 -7.64 2.74 17.85
N GLN A 108 -7.11 3.10 16.67
CA GLN A 108 -7.50 2.44 15.44
C GLN A 108 -6.96 1.02 15.57
N THR A 109 -7.83 0.10 15.98
CA THR A 109 -7.57 -1.33 15.82
C THR A 109 -7.27 -1.53 14.34
N GLN A 110 -6.02 -1.86 14.02
CA GLN A 110 -5.59 -2.16 12.66
C GLN A 110 -6.58 -3.16 12.06
N THR A 111 -7.09 -2.88 10.86
CA THR A 111 -8.06 -3.79 10.22
C THR A 111 -7.32 -5.08 9.90
N VAL A 112 -7.65 -6.19 10.57
CA VAL A 112 -7.02 -7.48 10.26
C VAL A 112 -7.82 -8.16 9.16
N HIS A 113 -7.18 -8.46 8.03
CA HIS A 113 -7.77 -9.22 6.95
C HIS A 113 -7.37 -10.68 7.07
N ILE A 114 -8.25 -11.52 7.62
CA ILE A 114 -7.99 -12.95 7.81
C ILE A 114 -8.49 -13.70 6.58
N ALA A 115 -7.61 -14.47 5.93
CA ALA A 115 -7.97 -15.30 4.80
C ALA A 115 -9.04 -16.34 5.18
N LYS A 116 -10.04 -16.51 4.32
CA LYS A 116 -11.11 -17.50 4.48
C LYS A 116 -11.25 -18.32 3.20
N PRO A 117 -10.60 -19.50 3.13
CA PRO A 117 -10.70 -20.36 1.95
C PRO A 117 -12.16 -20.63 1.55
N GLU A 118 -12.41 -20.69 0.25
CA GLU A 118 -13.74 -20.94 -0.28
C GLU A 118 -14.22 -22.34 0.11
N LYS A 119 -15.42 -22.41 0.67
CA LYS A 119 -15.89 -23.63 1.35
C LYS A 119 -15.98 -24.80 0.37
N GLY A 120 -15.22 -25.86 0.66
CA GLY A 120 -15.21 -27.08 -0.14
C GLY A 120 -14.50 -26.94 -1.48
N LYS A 121 -13.73 -25.86 -1.67
CA LYS A 121 -12.93 -25.61 -2.88
C LYS A 121 -11.48 -26.03 -2.68
N SER A 122 -10.92 -26.57 -3.74
CA SER A 122 -9.61 -27.21 -3.78
C SER A 122 -8.79 -26.68 -4.94
N LEU A 123 -7.52 -27.10 -5.04
CA LEU A 123 -6.65 -26.81 -6.18
C LEU A 123 -7.34 -27.07 -7.53
N THR A 124 -8.12 -28.15 -7.66
CA THR A 124 -8.80 -28.51 -8.91
C THR A 124 -9.87 -27.49 -9.31
N ASP A 125 -10.58 -26.90 -8.34
CA ASP A 125 -11.58 -25.87 -8.60
C ASP A 125 -10.91 -24.58 -9.12
N PHE A 126 -9.83 -24.15 -8.48
CA PHE A 126 -9.08 -22.97 -8.91
C PHE A 126 -8.30 -23.20 -10.20
N GLN A 127 -7.85 -24.43 -10.47
CA GLN A 127 -7.30 -24.82 -11.77
C GLN A 127 -8.37 -24.69 -12.88
N SER A 128 -9.64 -24.96 -12.59
CA SER A 128 -10.73 -24.75 -13.55
C SER A 128 -10.94 -23.27 -13.85
N VAL A 129 -10.88 -22.40 -12.84
CA VAL A 129 -10.92 -20.93 -13.02
C VAL A 129 -9.74 -20.45 -13.86
N TYR A 130 -8.53 -20.89 -13.51
CA TYR A 130 -7.31 -20.63 -14.30
C TYR A 130 -7.49 -21.03 -15.75
N ASN A 131 -7.99 -22.26 -16.00
CA ASN A 131 -8.16 -22.80 -17.34
C ASN A 131 -9.19 -22.00 -18.16
N ALA A 132 -10.27 -21.53 -17.52
CA ALA A 132 -11.27 -20.70 -18.18
C ALA A 132 -10.68 -19.34 -18.60
N ILE A 133 -9.92 -18.69 -17.72
CA ILE A 133 -9.21 -17.43 -18.02
C ILE A 133 -8.20 -17.64 -19.16
N ALA A 134 -7.33 -18.65 -19.05
CA ALA A 134 -6.30 -18.96 -20.03
C ALA A 134 -6.90 -19.29 -21.41
N THR A 135 -7.98 -20.08 -21.43
CA THR A 135 -8.67 -20.46 -22.68
C THR A 135 -9.29 -19.24 -23.33
N LYS A 136 -9.95 -18.37 -22.55
CA LYS A 136 -10.56 -17.14 -23.06
C LYS A 136 -9.49 -16.18 -23.60
N MET A 137 -8.36 -16.03 -22.89
CA MET A 137 -7.21 -15.24 -23.35
C MET A 137 -6.73 -15.72 -24.73
N LYS A 138 -6.59 -17.04 -24.90
CA LYS A 138 -6.18 -17.63 -26.17
C LYS A 138 -7.21 -17.45 -27.28
N SER A 139 -8.50 -17.49 -26.96
CA SER A 139 -9.58 -17.31 -27.95
C SER A 139 -9.80 -15.86 -28.38
N GLU A 140 -9.41 -14.89 -27.54
CA GLU A 140 -9.58 -13.45 -27.78
C GLU A 140 -8.23 -12.75 -27.94
N SER A 141 -7.31 -13.38 -28.67
CA SER A 141 -5.93 -12.90 -28.88
C SER A 141 -5.83 -11.60 -29.68
N ASP A 142 -6.86 -11.26 -30.47
CA ASP A 142 -6.83 -10.10 -31.38
C ASP A 142 -7.05 -8.75 -30.67
N TYR A 143 -7.38 -8.76 -29.37
CA TYR A 143 -7.56 -7.54 -28.59
C TYR A 143 -6.28 -6.68 -28.57
N ASP A 144 -6.46 -5.35 -28.60
CA ASP A 144 -5.37 -4.36 -28.54
C ASP A 144 -4.26 -4.59 -29.59
N ASP A 145 -4.69 -4.75 -30.84
CA ASP A 145 -3.85 -4.95 -32.03
C ASP A 145 -3.01 -6.25 -31.96
N GLY A 146 -3.59 -7.32 -31.42
CA GLY A 146 -2.92 -8.62 -31.29
C GLY A 146 -2.09 -8.79 -30.01
N THR A 147 -2.05 -7.77 -29.14
CA THR A 147 -1.42 -7.86 -27.81
C THR A 147 -2.16 -8.87 -26.91
N GLY A 148 -3.48 -8.97 -27.07
CA GLY A 148 -4.34 -9.82 -26.25
C GLY A 148 -4.60 -9.27 -24.84
N TYR A 149 -5.41 -10.00 -24.07
CA TYR A 149 -5.87 -9.55 -22.75
C TYR A 149 -4.85 -9.73 -21.62
N GLY A 150 -3.82 -10.54 -21.82
CA GLY A 150 -2.86 -10.90 -20.76
C GLY A 150 -2.27 -9.67 -20.05
N PRO A 151 -1.66 -8.71 -20.75
CA PRO A 151 -1.07 -7.52 -20.11
C PRO A 151 -2.08 -6.69 -19.27
N VAL A 152 -3.32 -6.51 -19.75
CA VAL A 152 -4.32 -5.75 -19.00
C VAL A 152 -4.84 -6.51 -17.76
N LEU A 153 -4.85 -7.85 -17.79
CA LEU A 153 -5.16 -8.68 -16.61
C LEU A 153 -4.05 -8.60 -15.55
N VAL A 154 -2.78 -8.60 -15.96
CA VAL A 154 -1.65 -8.35 -15.04
C VAL A 154 -1.78 -6.97 -14.41
N ARG A 155 -2.14 -5.96 -15.21
CA ARG A 155 -2.37 -4.59 -14.71
C ARG A 155 -3.55 -4.51 -13.74
N LEU A 156 -4.66 -5.21 -13.98
CA LEU A 156 -5.79 -5.27 -13.05
C LEU A 156 -5.39 -5.91 -11.71
N SER A 157 -4.67 -7.04 -11.76
CA SER A 157 -4.15 -7.73 -10.59
C SER A 157 -3.21 -6.82 -9.76
N TRP A 158 -2.28 -6.13 -10.45
CA TRP A 158 -1.44 -5.09 -9.84
C TRP A 158 -2.28 -3.99 -9.21
N HIS A 159 -3.17 -3.31 -9.95
CA HIS A 159 -3.95 -2.17 -9.47
C HIS A 159 -4.88 -2.52 -8.30
N SER A 160 -5.52 -3.69 -8.33
CA SER A 160 -6.37 -4.15 -7.22
C SER A 160 -5.59 -4.46 -5.95
N SER A 161 -4.29 -4.75 -6.07
CA SER A 161 -3.37 -4.94 -4.93
C SER A 161 -2.66 -3.65 -4.53
N ALA A 162 -2.44 -2.74 -5.48
CA ALA A 162 -1.57 -1.59 -5.35
C ALA A 162 -2.15 -0.43 -4.54
N THR A 163 -3.33 -0.59 -3.95
CA THR A 163 -3.93 0.38 -3.01
C THR A 163 -3.59 0.07 -1.54
N TYR A 164 -2.88 -1.03 -1.27
CA TYR A 164 -2.48 -1.49 0.06
C TYR A 164 -1.58 -0.53 0.84
N ASN A 165 -1.88 -0.25 2.10
CA ASN A 165 -1.04 0.55 3.00
C ASN A 165 -0.67 -0.22 4.26
N ILE A 166 0.62 -0.49 4.46
CA ILE A 166 1.14 -1.23 5.62
C ILE A 166 0.84 -0.56 6.98
N HIS A 167 0.68 0.77 7.01
CA HIS A 167 0.51 1.51 8.26
C HIS A 167 -0.87 1.31 8.91
N ASP A 168 -1.91 1.10 8.11
CA ASP A 168 -3.30 0.99 8.57
C ASP A 168 -3.99 -0.30 8.07
N ASN A 169 -3.28 -1.10 7.27
CA ASN A 169 -3.76 -2.30 6.59
C ASN A 169 -4.96 -2.06 5.66
N SER A 170 -5.14 -0.84 5.14
CA SER A 170 -6.25 -0.50 4.25
C SER A 170 -5.92 -0.66 2.76
N GLY A 171 -6.94 -0.89 1.94
CA GLY A 171 -6.78 -1.20 0.52
C GLY A 171 -6.22 -2.59 0.28
N GLY A 172 -5.62 -2.82 -0.89
CA GLY A 172 -5.08 -4.12 -1.26
C GLY A 172 -6.14 -5.08 -1.79
N SER A 173 -5.69 -6.28 -2.14
CA SER A 173 -6.48 -7.23 -2.95
C SER A 173 -7.61 -7.92 -2.16
N TYR A 174 -7.53 -7.95 -0.83
CA TYR A 174 -8.41 -8.76 0.03
C TYR A 174 -9.90 -8.53 -0.20
N GLY A 175 -10.33 -7.27 -0.26
CA GLY A 175 -11.75 -6.92 -0.28
C GLY A 175 -12.42 -7.01 -1.66
N GLY A 176 -11.65 -7.27 -2.72
CA GLY A 176 -12.12 -7.22 -4.11
C GLY A 176 -12.70 -5.85 -4.49
N THR A 177 -12.23 -4.76 -3.86
CA THR A 177 -12.92 -3.46 -3.86
C THR A 177 -12.90 -2.73 -5.20
N PHE A 178 -12.03 -3.14 -6.13
CA PHE A 178 -11.97 -2.59 -7.48
C PHE A 178 -13.31 -2.67 -8.23
N ARG A 179 -14.19 -3.62 -7.90
CA ARG A 179 -15.55 -3.71 -8.47
C ARG A 179 -16.44 -2.51 -8.16
N PHE A 180 -16.11 -1.75 -7.12
CA PHE A 180 -16.86 -0.57 -6.74
C PHE A 180 -16.42 0.66 -7.53
N LYS A 181 -17.41 1.41 -8.02
CA LYS A 181 -17.21 2.60 -8.87
C LYS A 181 -16.16 3.57 -8.34
N LYS A 182 -16.12 3.80 -7.02
CA LYS A 182 -15.16 4.75 -6.40
C LYS A 182 -13.69 4.37 -6.71
N GLU A 183 -13.34 3.09 -6.73
CA GLU A 183 -11.99 2.64 -7.07
C GLU A 183 -11.82 2.44 -8.57
N ALA A 184 -12.78 1.80 -9.24
CA ALA A 184 -12.76 1.59 -10.69
C ALA A 184 -12.64 2.90 -11.49
N SER A 185 -13.17 4.00 -10.96
CA SER A 185 -13.13 5.32 -11.62
C SER A 185 -11.93 6.18 -11.20
N ASP A 186 -10.92 5.64 -10.51
CA ASP A 186 -9.66 6.37 -10.31
C ASP A 186 -9.07 6.72 -11.68
N PRO A 187 -8.64 7.98 -11.94
CA PRO A 187 -8.07 8.37 -13.22
C PRO A 187 -6.90 7.49 -13.69
N LEU A 188 -6.12 6.91 -12.77
CA LEU A 188 -5.00 6.02 -13.10
C LEU A 188 -5.47 4.60 -13.46
N SER A 189 -6.72 4.23 -13.16
CA SER A 189 -7.30 2.92 -13.47
C SER A 189 -7.99 2.85 -14.84
N LYS A 190 -7.97 3.93 -15.64
CA LYS A 190 -8.54 3.93 -16.99
C LYS A 190 -8.01 2.78 -17.84
N GLY A 191 -8.92 2.13 -18.58
CA GLY A 191 -8.65 0.96 -19.43
C GLY A 191 -8.86 -0.38 -18.72
N LEU A 192 -8.87 -0.42 -17.38
CA LEU A 192 -9.08 -1.65 -16.61
C LEU A 192 -10.52 -2.16 -16.66
N GLU A 193 -11.48 -1.34 -17.10
CA GLU A 193 -12.83 -1.80 -17.42
C GLU A 193 -12.85 -2.89 -18.49
N ASN A 194 -11.84 -2.96 -19.35
CA ASN A 194 -11.71 -4.03 -20.34
C ASN A 194 -11.33 -5.35 -19.67
N ALA A 195 -10.48 -5.32 -18.65
CA ALA A 195 -10.12 -6.50 -17.86
C ALA A 195 -11.28 -6.98 -17.00
N THR A 196 -12.04 -6.08 -16.36
CA THR A 196 -13.22 -6.50 -15.58
C THR A 196 -14.29 -7.12 -16.49
N LYS A 197 -14.58 -6.50 -17.64
CA LYS A 197 -15.52 -7.07 -18.64
C LYS A 197 -15.10 -8.43 -19.17
N PHE A 198 -13.79 -8.65 -19.32
CA PHE A 198 -13.25 -9.95 -19.69
C PHE A 198 -13.55 -11.00 -18.62
N LEU A 199 -13.48 -10.62 -17.34
CA LEU A 199 -13.70 -11.52 -16.20
C LEU A 199 -15.17 -11.71 -15.82
N ASP A 200 -16.08 -10.82 -16.20
CA ASP A 200 -17.52 -10.93 -15.94
C ASP A 200 -18.09 -12.34 -16.28
N PRO A 201 -17.93 -12.89 -17.50
CA PRO A 201 -18.43 -14.24 -17.80
C PRO A 201 -17.72 -15.35 -17.03
N ILE A 202 -16.47 -15.16 -16.61
CA ILE A 202 -15.74 -16.12 -15.77
C ILE A 202 -16.33 -16.11 -14.36
N HIS A 203 -16.66 -14.94 -13.83
CA HIS A 203 -17.32 -14.83 -12.52
C HIS A 203 -18.73 -15.41 -12.54
N GLU A 204 -19.47 -15.24 -13.64
CA GLU A 204 -20.78 -15.88 -13.85
C GLU A 204 -20.68 -17.42 -13.87
N GLU A 205 -19.62 -17.98 -14.46
CA GLU A 205 -19.37 -19.44 -14.47
C GLU A 205 -18.95 -19.97 -13.10
N PHE A 206 -18.16 -19.20 -12.34
CA PHE A 206 -17.65 -19.57 -11.03
C PHE A 206 -18.13 -18.59 -9.94
N PRO A 207 -19.44 -18.49 -9.66
CA PRO A 207 -19.99 -17.46 -8.77
C PRO A 207 -19.60 -17.64 -7.30
N TRP A 208 -18.89 -18.72 -6.98
CA TRP A 208 -18.33 -19.01 -5.66
C TRP A 208 -16.99 -18.33 -5.41
N ILE A 209 -16.29 -17.82 -6.43
CA ILE A 209 -15.00 -17.14 -6.23
C ILE A 209 -15.22 -15.69 -5.81
N SER A 210 -14.50 -15.22 -4.80
CA SER A 210 -14.48 -13.80 -4.45
C SER A 210 -13.85 -12.95 -5.56
N HIS A 211 -14.20 -11.66 -5.63
CA HIS A 211 -13.60 -10.76 -6.62
C HIS A 211 -12.12 -10.54 -6.35
N GLY A 212 -11.71 -10.52 -5.08
CA GLY A 212 -10.29 -10.43 -4.72
C GLY A 212 -9.50 -11.62 -5.25
N ASP A 213 -10.01 -12.85 -5.08
CA ASP A 213 -9.34 -14.04 -5.60
C ASP A 213 -9.36 -14.05 -7.14
N LEU A 214 -10.46 -13.66 -7.77
CA LEU A 214 -10.56 -13.57 -9.23
C LEU A 214 -9.57 -12.55 -9.84
N TYR A 215 -9.44 -11.36 -9.24
CA TYR A 215 -8.55 -10.32 -9.75
C TYR A 215 -7.06 -10.67 -9.57
N THR A 216 -6.72 -11.46 -8.55
CA THR A 216 -5.33 -11.87 -8.34
C THR A 216 -4.97 -13.12 -9.14
N ILE A 217 -5.85 -14.12 -9.22
CA ILE A 217 -5.60 -15.33 -10.01
C ILE A 217 -5.56 -15.04 -11.52
N CYS A 218 -6.25 -14.01 -12.00
CA CYS A 218 -6.18 -13.62 -13.42
C CYS A 218 -4.80 -13.06 -13.80
N GLY A 219 -4.15 -12.29 -12.92
CA GLY A 219 -2.79 -11.81 -13.12
C GLY A 219 -1.78 -12.96 -13.11
N VAL A 220 -1.92 -13.89 -12.16
CA VAL A 220 -1.11 -15.13 -12.12
C VAL A 220 -1.27 -15.94 -13.40
N THR A 221 -2.51 -16.13 -13.85
CA THR A 221 -2.84 -16.84 -15.09
C THR A 221 -2.16 -16.17 -16.28
N ALA A 222 -2.30 -14.85 -16.40
CA ALA A 222 -1.71 -14.09 -17.49
C ALA A 222 -0.18 -14.20 -17.50
N ILE A 223 0.51 -14.00 -16.37
CA ILE A 223 1.97 -14.11 -16.33
C ILE A 223 2.44 -15.50 -16.76
N GLN A 224 1.82 -16.56 -16.23
CA GLN A 224 2.22 -17.93 -16.55
C GLN A 224 1.94 -18.31 -18.02
N GLU A 225 0.79 -17.94 -18.57
CA GLU A 225 0.45 -18.25 -19.97
C GLU A 225 1.27 -17.44 -20.98
N LEU A 226 1.78 -16.27 -20.59
CA LEU A 226 2.70 -15.45 -21.41
C LEU A 226 4.18 -15.85 -21.24
N GLY A 227 4.47 -17.01 -20.63
CA GLY A 227 5.82 -17.56 -20.53
C GLY A 227 6.61 -17.13 -19.29
N GLY A 228 5.98 -16.43 -18.34
CA GLY A 228 6.60 -16.00 -17.09
C GLY A 228 6.77 -17.12 -16.06
N PRO A 229 7.30 -16.79 -14.86
CA PRO A 229 7.54 -17.77 -13.81
C PRO A 229 6.25 -18.38 -13.26
N LYS A 230 6.37 -19.57 -12.64
CA LYS A 230 5.32 -20.12 -11.79
C LYS A 230 5.15 -19.27 -10.54
N ILE A 231 3.91 -18.86 -10.26
CA ILE A 231 3.57 -18.01 -9.12
C ILE A 231 2.68 -18.81 -8.19
N PRO A 232 3.19 -19.26 -7.03
CA PRO A 232 2.36 -19.84 -5.98
C PRO A 232 1.26 -18.85 -5.59
N TRP A 233 0.01 -19.30 -5.54
CA TRP A 233 -1.13 -18.42 -5.31
C TRP A 233 -2.03 -18.98 -4.20
N ARG A 234 -2.38 -18.16 -3.21
CA ARG A 234 -3.31 -18.53 -2.14
C ARG A 234 -4.71 -17.94 -2.37
N GLN A 235 -5.72 -18.78 -2.14
CA GLN A 235 -7.12 -18.38 -2.03
C GLN A 235 -7.43 -17.80 -0.64
N GLY A 236 -8.61 -17.20 -0.52
CA GLY A 236 -9.21 -16.84 0.76
C GLY A 236 -9.46 -15.35 0.94
N ARG A 237 -9.39 -14.57 -0.15
CA ARG A 237 -9.86 -13.18 -0.14
C ARG A 237 -11.38 -13.17 0.03
N VAL A 238 -11.89 -12.14 0.71
CA VAL A 238 -13.32 -12.05 1.05
C VAL A 238 -13.86 -10.73 0.57
N ASP A 239 -14.90 -10.78 -0.24
CA ASP A 239 -15.61 -9.59 -0.70
C ASP A 239 -16.12 -8.75 0.48
N THR A 240 -15.64 -7.51 0.57
CA THR A 240 -16.06 -6.52 1.57
C THR A 240 -17.01 -5.48 0.99
N GLY A 241 -17.66 -4.65 1.82
CA GLY A 241 -18.56 -3.62 1.35
C GLY A 241 -17.87 -2.34 0.85
N PRO A 242 -18.61 -1.42 0.21
CA PRO A 242 -18.08 -0.19 -0.35
C PRO A 242 -17.44 0.77 0.67
N GLU A 243 -17.73 0.59 1.96
CA GLU A 243 -17.10 1.32 3.08
C GLU A 243 -15.59 1.04 3.21
N THR A 244 -15.13 -0.10 2.70
CA THR A 244 -13.71 -0.50 2.74
C THR A 244 -12.91 0.00 1.52
N VAL A 245 -13.58 0.63 0.55
CA VAL A 245 -12.94 1.12 -0.68
C VAL A 245 -11.94 2.23 -0.33
N PRO A 246 -10.65 2.08 -0.70
CA PRO A 246 -9.63 3.07 -0.40
C PRO A 246 -9.96 4.44 -1.02
N ALA A 247 -9.31 5.49 -0.50
CA ALA A 247 -9.33 6.78 -1.17
C ALA A 247 -8.58 6.67 -2.52
N GLN A 248 -9.09 7.38 -3.53
CA GLN A 248 -8.40 7.51 -4.83
C GLN A 248 -7.04 8.19 -4.67
N GLY A 249 -6.16 7.99 -5.65
CA GLY A 249 -4.81 8.59 -5.66
C GLY A 249 -3.75 7.79 -4.90
N ARG A 250 -4.03 6.51 -4.57
CA ARG A 250 -3.05 5.58 -3.97
C ARG A 250 -2.22 4.81 -5.00
N LEU A 251 -2.52 4.95 -6.29
CA LEU A 251 -1.75 4.38 -7.38
C LEU A 251 -0.58 5.32 -7.75
N PRO A 252 0.55 4.79 -8.28
CA PRO A 252 1.70 5.62 -8.60
C PRO A 252 1.44 6.43 -9.87
N VAL A 253 2.01 7.63 -9.93
CA VAL A 253 2.03 8.46 -11.14
C VAL A 253 3.29 8.17 -11.97
N PRO A 254 3.22 8.28 -13.30
CA PRO A 254 4.34 7.96 -14.19
C PRO A 254 5.43 9.04 -14.30
N GLU A 255 5.21 10.28 -13.82
CA GLU A 255 6.15 11.40 -13.95
C GLU A 255 7.25 11.47 -12.86
N GLY A 256 7.37 10.47 -11.99
CA GLY A 256 8.26 10.50 -10.84
C GLY A 256 9.72 10.11 -11.11
N ASP A 257 10.62 10.60 -10.26
CA ASP A 257 12.02 10.16 -10.20
C ASP A 257 12.20 8.94 -9.27
N ALA A 258 13.44 8.48 -9.09
CA ALA A 258 13.73 7.32 -8.25
C ALA A 258 13.39 7.55 -6.76
N THR A 259 13.44 8.80 -6.28
CA THR A 259 13.02 9.16 -4.92
C THR A 259 11.52 8.96 -4.76
N TYR A 260 10.74 9.42 -5.75
CA TYR A 260 9.31 9.20 -5.79
C TYR A 260 8.97 7.70 -5.83
N VAL A 261 9.59 6.95 -6.75
CA VAL A 261 9.35 5.50 -6.90
C VAL A 261 9.61 4.79 -5.56
N ARG A 262 10.76 5.05 -4.93
CA ARG A 262 11.12 4.44 -3.64
C ARG A 262 10.09 4.74 -2.57
N LYS A 263 9.75 6.02 -2.41
CA LYS A 263 8.78 6.50 -1.42
C LYS A 263 7.38 5.91 -1.64
N TYR A 264 6.98 5.72 -2.90
CA TYR A 264 5.71 5.07 -3.20
C TYR A 264 5.67 3.65 -2.63
N TYR A 265 6.73 2.87 -2.84
CA TYR A 265 6.79 1.47 -2.47
C TYR A 265 7.04 1.19 -0.98
N GLU A 266 7.45 2.20 -0.20
CA GLU A 266 7.51 2.12 1.27
C GLU A 266 6.15 1.70 1.88
N ARG A 267 5.02 2.00 1.22
CA ARG A 267 3.67 1.62 1.67
C ARG A 267 3.42 0.10 1.68
N PHE A 268 4.26 -0.67 0.99
CA PHE A 268 4.25 -2.14 1.01
C PHE A 268 5.40 -2.71 1.85
N GLY A 269 6.32 -1.86 2.31
CA GLY A 269 7.58 -2.30 2.91
C GLY A 269 8.49 -3.00 1.90
N PHE A 270 8.48 -2.55 0.64
CA PHE A 270 9.35 -3.11 -0.40
C PHE A 270 10.73 -2.45 -0.40
N ASP A 271 11.77 -3.26 -0.63
CA ASP A 271 13.13 -2.77 -0.81
C ASP A 271 13.47 -2.44 -2.28
N ASP A 272 14.68 -1.94 -2.52
CA ASP A 272 15.09 -1.52 -3.87
C ASP A 272 15.12 -2.67 -4.89
N GLN A 273 15.41 -3.91 -4.46
CA GLN A 273 15.45 -5.07 -5.36
C GLN A 273 14.04 -5.50 -5.75
N GLU A 274 13.15 -5.53 -4.76
CA GLU A 274 11.74 -5.88 -4.90
C GLU A 274 11.03 -4.91 -5.86
N VAL A 275 11.27 -3.61 -5.70
CA VAL A 275 10.74 -2.58 -6.61
C VAL A 275 11.20 -2.81 -8.05
N VAL A 276 12.51 -2.99 -8.27
CA VAL A 276 13.06 -3.15 -9.62
C VAL A 276 12.54 -4.45 -10.27
N ALA A 277 12.47 -5.55 -9.51
CA ALA A 277 11.91 -6.80 -10.01
C ALA A 277 10.46 -6.60 -10.47
N LEU A 278 9.62 -6.02 -9.61
CA LEU A 278 8.20 -5.82 -9.91
C LEU A 278 7.96 -4.94 -11.15
N LEU A 279 8.73 -3.87 -11.33
CA LEU A 279 8.64 -3.01 -12.52
C LEU A 279 9.01 -3.74 -13.83
N GLY A 280 9.70 -4.89 -13.76
CA GLY A 280 9.95 -5.75 -14.91
C GLY A 280 8.69 -6.21 -15.63
N ALA A 281 7.52 -6.22 -14.96
CA ALA A 281 6.24 -6.52 -15.61
C ALA A 281 5.84 -5.52 -16.71
N HIS A 282 6.48 -4.34 -16.77
CA HIS A 282 6.29 -3.40 -17.89
C HIS A 282 6.79 -3.96 -19.22
N ILE A 283 7.49 -5.10 -19.26
CA ILE A 283 7.70 -5.84 -20.50
C ILE A 283 6.38 -6.17 -21.22
N LEU A 284 5.27 -6.28 -20.48
CA LEU A 284 3.97 -6.62 -21.01
C LEU A 284 3.16 -5.40 -21.45
N GLY A 285 2.61 -5.49 -22.65
CA GLY A 285 1.62 -4.58 -23.19
C GLY A 285 2.19 -3.25 -23.65
N LYS A 286 1.35 -2.22 -23.55
CA LYS A 286 1.68 -0.86 -23.97
C LYS A 286 0.90 0.18 -23.21
N THR A 287 1.41 1.41 -23.24
CA THR A 287 0.64 2.57 -22.82
C THR A 287 -0.26 3.04 -23.96
N HIS A 288 -1.41 3.63 -23.61
CA HIS A 288 -2.34 4.20 -24.59
C HIS A 288 -2.65 5.66 -24.26
N LEU A 289 -2.51 6.54 -25.27
CA LEU A 289 -2.70 7.97 -25.11
C LEU A 289 -4.06 8.33 -24.45
N LYS A 290 -5.12 7.61 -24.82
CA LYS A 290 -6.48 7.81 -24.29
C LYS A 290 -6.64 7.42 -22.81
N ASN A 291 -5.81 6.51 -22.30
CA ASN A 291 -5.92 5.96 -20.95
C ASN A 291 -5.06 6.76 -19.98
N SER A 292 -3.76 6.86 -20.24
CA SER A 292 -2.78 7.49 -19.35
C SER A 292 -2.22 8.82 -19.88
N GLY A 293 -2.37 9.10 -21.18
CA GLY A 293 -1.63 10.16 -21.87
C GLY A 293 -0.19 9.77 -22.19
N TYR A 294 0.19 8.51 -22.04
CA TYR A 294 1.43 7.94 -22.55
C TYR A 294 1.12 7.04 -23.72
N ASP A 295 2.04 6.90 -24.67
CA ASP A 295 1.79 6.10 -25.85
C ASP A 295 3.01 5.28 -26.25
N GLY A 296 2.78 4.01 -26.57
CA GLY A 296 3.81 3.09 -27.05
C GLY A 296 4.08 1.91 -26.10
N PRO A 297 4.63 0.80 -26.63
CA PRO A 297 5.05 -0.36 -25.87
C PRO A 297 6.45 -0.20 -25.26
N TRP A 298 6.78 -1.06 -24.30
CA TRP A 298 8.12 -1.16 -23.72
C TRP A 298 9.04 -2.15 -24.47
N ASP A 299 8.46 -2.97 -25.34
CA ASP A 299 9.18 -3.92 -26.20
C ASP A 299 8.40 -4.19 -27.49
N ASP A 300 9.05 -4.79 -28.48
CA ASP A 300 8.43 -5.19 -29.74
C ASP A 300 7.42 -6.35 -29.50
N ASP A 301 7.74 -7.29 -28.60
CA ASP A 301 6.88 -8.42 -28.25
C ASP A 301 6.04 -8.12 -26.99
N THR A 302 4.86 -7.51 -27.19
CA THR A 302 4.02 -6.99 -26.09
C THR A 302 3.32 -8.04 -25.24
N ASN A 303 3.46 -9.33 -25.55
CA ASN A 303 2.73 -10.42 -24.90
C ASN A 303 3.63 -11.61 -24.54
N ILE A 304 4.93 -11.37 -24.35
CA ILE A 304 5.87 -12.39 -23.86
C ILE A 304 6.54 -11.86 -22.59
N PHE A 305 6.45 -12.61 -21.50
CA PHE A 305 7.09 -12.22 -20.24
C PHE A 305 8.56 -12.64 -20.27
N THR A 306 9.46 -11.66 -20.42
CA THR A 306 10.92 -11.86 -20.46
C THR A 306 11.63 -10.80 -19.60
N ASN A 307 12.96 -10.87 -19.50
CA ASN A 307 13.76 -9.83 -18.86
C ASN A 307 14.13 -8.66 -19.80
N GLU A 308 13.59 -8.61 -21.02
CA GLU A 308 13.99 -7.62 -22.05
C GLU A 308 13.70 -6.18 -21.61
N PHE A 309 12.74 -5.93 -20.73
CA PHE A 309 12.52 -4.60 -20.15
C PHE A 309 13.82 -4.00 -19.58
N PHE A 310 14.64 -4.82 -18.91
CA PHE A 310 15.92 -4.37 -18.35
C PHE A 310 17.00 -4.21 -19.41
N GLY A 311 17.05 -5.09 -20.42
CA GLY A 311 17.96 -4.94 -21.57
C GLY A 311 17.66 -3.66 -22.34
N ASN A 312 16.39 -3.43 -22.63
CA ASN A 312 15.85 -2.25 -23.30
C ASN A 312 16.26 -0.95 -22.59
N LEU A 313 16.14 -0.89 -21.26
CA LEU A 313 16.57 0.25 -20.45
C LEU A 313 18.07 0.56 -20.58
N LEU A 314 18.93 -0.46 -20.73
CA LEU A 314 20.38 -0.31 -20.75
C LEU A 314 20.97 -0.07 -22.14
N GLU A 315 20.34 -0.62 -23.18
CA GLU A 315 20.97 -0.76 -24.49
C GLU A 315 20.39 0.15 -25.57
N ARG A 316 19.16 0.64 -25.40
CA ARG A 316 18.53 1.54 -26.39
C ARG A 316 18.98 2.99 -26.20
N ASP A 317 19.03 3.71 -27.32
CA ASP A 317 19.31 5.15 -27.34
C ASP A 317 18.04 5.95 -27.01
N TRP A 318 17.90 6.34 -25.75
CA TRP A 318 16.71 7.02 -25.24
C TRP A 318 16.76 8.54 -25.41
N THR A 319 15.69 9.11 -25.96
CA THR A 319 15.47 10.57 -26.04
C THR A 319 14.25 10.96 -25.24
N LEU A 320 14.39 11.94 -24.34
CA LEU A 320 13.27 12.48 -23.57
C LEU A 320 12.52 13.53 -24.39
N GLU A 321 11.26 13.28 -24.72
CA GLU A 321 10.45 14.15 -25.57
C GLU A 321 8.98 14.23 -25.13
N LYS A 322 8.25 15.21 -25.68
CA LYS A 322 6.80 15.34 -25.47
C LYS A 322 6.05 14.51 -26.50
N ASN A 323 5.12 13.68 -26.03
CA ASN A 323 4.17 12.99 -26.91
C ASN A 323 2.99 13.89 -27.30
N ASP A 324 2.04 13.34 -28.05
CA ASP A 324 0.87 14.05 -28.58
C ASP A 324 -0.09 14.60 -27.50
N SER A 325 -0.04 14.07 -26.27
CA SER A 325 -0.80 14.63 -25.14
C SER A 325 -0.03 15.71 -24.38
N GLY A 326 1.21 15.99 -24.76
CA GLY A 326 2.11 16.93 -24.12
C GLY A 326 2.86 16.37 -22.91
N ARG A 327 2.75 15.07 -22.61
CA ARG A 327 3.50 14.41 -21.53
C ARG A 327 4.91 14.08 -21.96
N MET A 328 5.85 14.18 -21.02
CA MET A 328 7.24 13.80 -21.24
C MET A 328 7.40 12.27 -21.11
N GLN A 329 7.97 11.62 -22.11
CA GLN A 329 8.35 10.21 -22.08
C GLN A 329 9.69 9.99 -22.79
N TYR A 330 10.38 8.90 -22.47
CA TYR A 330 11.58 8.50 -23.18
C TYR A 330 11.19 7.64 -24.37
N ASN A 331 11.71 7.94 -25.56
CA ASN A 331 11.45 7.20 -26.78
C ASN A 331 12.76 6.71 -27.38
N ALA A 332 12.68 5.54 -28.02
CA ALA A 332 13.75 4.93 -28.79
C ALA A 332 13.24 4.55 -30.19
N LYS A 333 14.18 4.18 -31.08
CA LYS A 333 13.85 3.68 -32.42
C LYS A 333 12.90 2.47 -32.31
N GLY A 334 11.99 2.34 -33.27
CA GLY A 334 11.01 1.24 -33.31
C GLY A 334 9.66 1.61 -32.69
N GLY A 335 9.52 2.82 -32.11
CA GLY A 335 8.29 3.23 -31.42
C GLY A 335 8.23 2.73 -29.97
N ILE A 336 9.34 2.21 -29.45
CA ILE A 336 9.46 1.78 -28.06
C ILE A 336 9.62 2.99 -27.14
N MET A 337 8.99 2.92 -25.98
CA MET A 337 8.98 3.97 -24.97
C MET A 337 9.32 3.48 -23.57
N MET A 338 9.72 4.41 -22.70
CA MET A 338 9.85 4.24 -21.26
C MET A 338 9.18 5.42 -20.55
N LEU A 339 8.46 5.14 -19.47
CA LEU A 339 7.95 6.19 -18.59
C LEU A 339 9.11 6.88 -17.85
N PRO A 340 8.95 8.13 -17.39
CA PRO A 340 9.93 8.76 -16.51
C PRO A 340 10.31 7.89 -15.29
N THR A 341 9.33 7.21 -14.68
CA THR A 341 9.56 6.26 -13.58
C THR A 341 10.34 5.01 -13.98
N ASP A 342 10.22 4.55 -15.22
CA ASP A 342 10.99 3.40 -15.72
C ASP A 342 12.45 3.81 -15.92
N TYR A 343 12.66 4.95 -16.59
CA TYR A 343 14.00 5.47 -16.82
C TYR A 343 14.71 5.89 -15.53
N ALA A 344 13.96 6.24 -14.47
CA ALA A 344 14.52 6.49 -13.16
C ALA A 344 15.31 5.29 -12.59
N LEU A 345 15.02 4.07 -13.02
CA LEU A 345 15.73 2.86 -12.58
C LEU A 345 17.20 2.83 -13.04
N VAL A 346 17.52 3.43 -14.18
CA VAL A 346 18.91 3.53 -14.67
C VAL A 346 19.60 4.82 -14.22
N GLN A 347 18.85 5.82 -13.78
CA GLN A 347 19.38 7.08 -13.24
C GLN A 347 19.84 6.95 -11.78
N ASP A 348 19.20 6.10 -10.99
CA ASP A 348 19.54 5.85 -9.58
C ASP A 348 20.54 4.69 -9.46
N PRO A 349 21.73 4.89 -8.88
CA PRO A 349 22.75 3.84 -8.81
C PRO A 349 22.36 2.64 -7.94
N LYS A 350 21.43 2.79 -6.99
CA LYS A 350 20.94 1.68 -6.16
C LYS A 350 19.94 0.81 -6.92
N TYR A 351 19.15 1.39 -7.81
CA TYR A 351 18.30 0.62 -8.72
C TYR A 351 19.10 0.02 -9.88
N LEU A 352 20.01 0.79 -10.47
CA LEU A 352 20.78 0.39 -11.66
C LEU A 352 21.49 -0.96 -11.48
N LYS A 353 22.04 -1.25 -10.29
CA LYS A 353 22.68 -2.54 -10.02
C LYS A 353 21.74 -3.74 -10.20
N TYR A 354 20.44 -3.58 -9.88
CA TYR A 354 19.43 -4.62 -10.05
C TYR A 354 18.93 -4.68 -11.49
N VAL A 355 18.80 -3.53 -12.18
CA VAL A 355 18.55 -3.50 -13.62
C VAL A 355 19.63 -4.29 -14.36
N GLN A 356 20.90 -4.06 -14.04
CA GLN A 356 22.04 -4.78 -14.61
C GLN A 356 22.07 -6.27 -14.24
N LYS A 357 21.61 -6.63 -13.04
CA LYS A 357 21.47 -8.03 -12.62
C LYS A 357 20.45 -8.74 -13.51
N TYR A 358 19.24 -8.19 -13.60
CA TYR A 358 18.14 -8.84 -14.31
C TYR A 358 18.30 -8.84 -15.82
N ALA A 359 18.92 -7.81 -16.40
CA ALA A 359 19.26 -7.82 -17.83
C ALA A 359 20.21 -8.97 -18.21
N LYS A 360 21.07 -9.44 -17.28
CA LYS A 360 22.04 -10.52 -17.54
C LYS A 360 21.54 -11.91 -17.17
N ASP A 361 20.50 -12.00 -16.36
CA ASP A 361 20.05 -13.25 -15.74
C ASP A 361 18.52 -13.27 -15.62
N GLN A 362 17.89 -13.90 -16.61
CA GLN A 362 16.43 -14.05 -16.65
C GLN A 362 15.92 -14.94 -15.51
N ASP A 363 16.67 -15.98 -15.12
CA ASP A 363 16.23 -16.88 -14.06
C ASP A 363 16.23 -16.17 -12.70
N ALA A 364 17.24 -15.32 -12.45
CA ALA A 364 17.26 -14.46 -11.27
C ALA A 364 16.11 -13.45 -11.27
N PHE A 365 15.80 -12.85 -12.43
CA PHE A 365 14.62 -11.99 -12.57
C PHE A 365 13.34 -12.74 -12.26
N PHE A 366 13.14 -13.91 -12.86
CA PHE A 366 11.93 -14.72 -12.71
C PHE A 366 11.72 -15.18 -11.27
N SER A 367 12.80 -15.59 -10.59
CA SER A 367 12.74 -15.98 -9.18
C SER A 367 12.35 -14.79 -8.29
N ASP A 368 13.02 -13.65 -8.44
CA ASP A 368 12.76 -12.47 -7.61
C ASP A 368 11.38 -11.87 -7.92
N PHE A 369 10.98 -11.84 -9.20
CA PHE A 369 9.65 -11.40 -9.64
C PHE A 369 8.55 -12.27 -9.06
N ARG A 370 8.70 -13.60 -9.08
CA ARG A 370 7.75 -14.53 -8.45
C ARG A 370 7.52 -14.14 -7.00
N ASP A 371 8.60 -14.01 -6.23
CA ASP A 371 8.51 -13.80 -4.78
C ASP A 371 7.88 -12.44 -4.45
N ILE A 372 8.24 -11.38 -5.18
CA ILE A 372 7.63 -10.05 -4.96
C ILE A 372 6.19 -9.97 -5.45
N TYR A 373 5.84 -10.66 -6.53
CA TYR A 373 4.46 -10.68 -7.01
C TYR A 373 3.57 -11.43 -6.01
N VAL A 374 4.02 -12.56 -5.44
CA VAL A 374 3.32 -13.21 -4.31
C VAL A 374 3.15 -12.24 -3.14
N LYS A 375 4.24 -11.61 -2.69
CA LYS A 375 4.21 -10.65 -1.58
C LYS A 375 3.23 -9.49 -1.83
N LEU A 376 3.19 -8.96 -3.05
CA LEU A 376 2.21 -7.95 -3.45
C LEU A 376 0.77 -8.45 -3.32
N LEU A 377 0.46 -9.59 -3.93
CA LEU A 377 -0.91 -10.10 -3.96
C LEU A 377 -1.41 -10.44 -2.56
N GLU A 378 -0.51 -10.87 -1.67
CA GLU A 378 -0.79 -11.29 -0.30
C GLU A 378 -0.64 -10.16 0.74
N SER A 379 -0.20 -8.97 0.32
CA SER A 379 0.04 -7.84 1.22
C SER A 379 -1.22 -7.47 2.02
N GLY A 380 -1.08 -7.52 3.35
CA GLY A 380 -2.12 -7.18 4.31
C GLY A 380 -3.08 -8.30 4.68
N ILE A 381 -2.86 -9.52 4.17
CA ILE A 381 -3.70 -10.69 4.45
C ILE A 381 -2.97 -11.64 5.40
N ASP A 382 -3.65 -12.02 6.47
CA ASP A 382 -3.22 -13.04 7.42
C ASP A 382 -3.71 -14.42 6.94
N PHE A 383 -2.77 -15.26 6.52
CA PHE A 383 -3.04 -16.63 6.09
C PHE A 383 -2.69 -17.60 7.21
N ASP A 384 -3.69 -18.38 7.64
CA ASP A 384 -3.46 -19.52 8.52
C ASP A 384 -2.46 -20.49 7.88
N GLU A 385 -1.59 -21.11 8.70
CA GLU A 385 -0.55 -22.03 8.25
C GLU A 385 -1.11 -23.22 7.44
N SER A 386 -2.38 -23.60 7.65
CA SER A 386 -3.04 -24.65 6.88
C SER A 386 -3.43 -24.26 5.45
N ILE A 387 -3.41 -22.97 5.10
CA ILE A 387 -3.73 -22.49 3.76
C ILE A 387 -2.46 -22.57 2.91
N GLU A 388 -2.28 -23.68 2.22
CA GLU A 388 -1.12 -23.87 1.35
C GLU A 388 -1.27 -23.13 0.01
N PRO A 389 -0.19 -22.52 -0.54
CA PRO A 389 -0.22 -21.96 -1.88
C PRO A 389 -0.47 -23.01 -2.96
N PHE A 390 -1.28 -22.65 -3.94
CA PHE A 390 -1.52 -23.45 -5.15
C PHE A 390 -0.49 -23.12 -6.23
N VAL A 391 0.08 -24.17 -6.82
CA VAL A 391 0.88 -24.06 -8.04
C VAL A 391 0.03 -24.53 -9.21
N LEU A 392 -0.48 -23.57 -9.98
CA LEU A 392 -1.40 -23.80 -11.09
C LEU A 392 -0.62 -24.19 -12.36
N LYS A 393 -1.10 -25.20 -13.07
CA LYS A 393 -0.51 -25.68 -14.32
C LYS A 393 -0.99 -24.84 -15.50
N THR A 394 -0.09 -24.55 -16.44
CA THR A 394 -0.48 -23.87 -17.68
C THR A 394 -1.34 -24.78 -18.55
N LEU A 395 -2.02 -24.23 -19.56
CA LEU A 395 -2.72 -25.06 -20.54
C LEU A 395 -1.76 -26.01 -21.26
N LYS A 396 -0.53 -25.54 -21.54
CA LYS A 396 0.52 -26.35 -22.18
C LYS A 396 0.93 -27.54 -21.31
N GLU A 397 1.22 -27.33 -20.02
CA GLU A 397 1.62 -28.39 -19.09
C GLU A 397 0.52 -29.42 -18.78
N GLN A 398 -0.74 -29.10 -19.07
CA GLN A 398 -1.87 -30.03 -18.94
C GLN A 398 -2.06 -30.89 -20.21
N SER A 399 -1.46 -30.48 -21.33
CA SER A 399 -1.53 -31.17 -22.62
C SER A 399 -0.33 -32.08 -22.90
N GLU A 400 0.74 -31.94 -22.12
CA GLU A 400 1.95 -32.78 -22.10
C GLU A 400 1.81 -33.88 -21.05
#